data_AF-A0AAW2L9Y2-F1
#
_entry.id   AF-A0AAW2L9Y2-F1
#
_cell.length_a   1.000
_cell.length_b   1.000
_cell.length_c   1.000
_cell.angle_alpha   90.00
_cell.angle_beta   90.00
_cell.angle_gamma   90.00
#
_symmetry.space_group_name_H-M   'P 1'
#
loop_
_entity.id
_entity.type
_entity.pdbx_description
1 polymer ?
#
loop_
_entity_poly.entity_id
_entity_poly.type
_entity_poly.pdbx_seq_one_letter_code
_entity_poly.pdbx_strand_id
1 'polypeptide(L)'
;MDQLKLMIISLGDEHVGYGRIDFPNLKLSIVGGRPFSCGGEHLFRKKLLTARYGVHDMDESAKMIYEAALGTPADHSIIFLAHNGPSGLGSNLDDICGRDWIPGAGDYGDPDLAHAISQLKQTTKLQIKLVVFGHMHKNLAYGQGLRKMIAIGDDNIIYLNGAVVPRVKPMGKEQANYAVSSNPEKTPAMISNLQGTKRAFTIADISNGNLEKVAETWVSVIGEQVTIEDELIIFSKAVESSKHSSRSVL
;
A
#
# COMPACT_ATOMS: atom_id res chain seq x y z
N MET A 1 27.47 1.07 -10.89
CA MET A 1 26.46 0.05 -10.55
C MET A 1 25.09 0.56 -10.98
N ASP A 2 24.27 -0.30 -11.57
CA ASP A 2 22.86 0.01 -11.91
C ASP A 2 22.08 0.39 -10.63
N GLN A 3 21.32 1.50 -10.67
CA GLN A 3 20.56 2.01 -9.53
C GLN A 3 19.56 0.99 -8.99
N LEU A 4 18.99 0.16 -9.87
CA LEU A 4 18.10 -0.92 -9.46
C LEU A 4 18.84 -1.98 -8.63
N LYS A 5 20.08 -2.31 -9.02
CA LYS A 5 20.89 -3.29 -8.28
C LYS A 5 21.22 -2.76 -6.88
N LEU A 6 21.58 -1.48 -6.77
CA LEU A 6 21.83 -0.83 -5.48
C LEU A 6 20.59 -0.89 -4.57
N MET A 7 19.42 -0.52 -5.08
CA MET A 7 18.18 -0.56 -4.32
C MET A 7 17.88 -1.96 -3.77
N ILE A 8 17.99 -3.00 -4.60
CA ILE A 8 17.69 -4.36 -4.13
C ILE A 8 18.76 -4.86 -3.15
N ILE A 9 20.03 -4.50 -3.36
CA ILE A 9 21.09 -4.80 -2.38
C ILE A 9 20.82 -4.10 -1.05
N SER A 10 20.35 -2.85 -1.07
CA SER A 10 20.00 -2.09 0.14
C SER A 10 18.81 -2.67 0.89
N LEU A 11 17.83 -3.25 0.19
CA LEU A 11 16.71 -3.96 0.82
C LEU A 11 17.16 -5.30 1.41
N GLY A 12 18.15 -5.97 0.82
CA GLY A 12 18.69 -7.23 1.33
C GLY A 12 17.60 -8.28 1.56
N ASP A 13 17.53 -8.81 2.78
CA ASP A 13 16.57 -9.83 3.18
C ASP A 13 15.13 -9.31 3.35
N GLU A 14 14.94 -7.99 3.30
CA GLU A 14 13.61 -7.35 3.36
C GLU A 14 12.94 -7.26 1.97
N HIS A 15 13.65 -7.63 0.90
CA HIS A 15 13.07 -7.69 -0.44
C HIS A 15 12.14 -8.91 -0.59
N VAL A 16 10.83 -8.66 -0.61
CA VAL A 16 9.80 -9.71 -0.69
C VAL A 16 9.26 -9.97 -2.09
N GLY A 17 9.76 -9.32 -3.15
CA GLY A 17 9.21 -9.50 -4.50
C GLY A 17 9.32 -10.96 -4.98
N TYR A 18 8.17 -11.63 -5.20
CA TYR A 18 8.06 -13.09 -5.38
C TYR A 18 8.65 -13.93 -4.24
N GLY A 19 8.67 -13.37 -3.04
CA GLY A 19 9.21 -13.98 -1.83
C GLY A 19 8.31 -13.68 -0.63
N ARG A 20 8.81 -14.07 0.54
CA ARG A 20 8.10 -13.92 1.81
C ARG A 20 9.07 -13.64 2.94
N ILE A 21 8.62 -12.85 3.91
CA ILE A 21 9.24 -12.73 5.22
C ILE A 21 8.21 -13.02 6.32
N ASP A 22 8.63 -13.74 7.35
CA ASP A 22 7.80 -14.18 8.45
C ASP A 22 8.12 -13.39 9.73
N PHE A 23 7.09 -12.96 10.45
CA PHE A 23 7.16 -12.29 11.75
C PHE A 23 6.43 -13.13 12.81
N PRO A 24 7.09 -14.16 13.40
CA PRO A 24 6.45 -15.09 14.32
C PRO A 24 5.79 -14.43 15.53
N ASN A 25 6.44 -13.40 16.10
CA ASN A 25 5.92 -12.66 17.26
C ASN A 25 4.63 -11.90 16.96
N LEU A 26 4.37 -11.60 15.68
CA LEU A 26 3.16 -10.91 15.22
C LEU A 26 2.14 -11.88 14.60
N LYS A 27 2.49 -13.16 14.47
CA LYS A 27 1.74 -14.17 13.73
C LYS A 27 1.36 -13.68 12.33
N LEU A 28 2.37 -13.18 11.64
CA LEU A 28 2.20 -12.45 10.40
C LEU A 28 3.25 -12.85 9.36
N SER A 29 2.84 -12.96 8.12
CA SER A 29 3.74 -13.14 6.98
C SER A 29 3.45 -12.11 5.90
N ILE A 30 4.51 -11.47 5.41
CA ILE A 30 4.44 -10.52 4.28
C ILE A 30 4.88 -11.25 3.03
N VAL A 31 3.98 -11.37 2.06
CA VAL A 31 4.25 -11.98 0.75
C VAL A 31 4.28 -10.89 -0.30
N GLY A 32 5.35 -10.81 -1.09
CA GLY A 32 5.44 -9.80 -2.14
C GLY A 32 4.83 -10.25 -3.46
N GLY A 33 4.10 -9.33 -4.10
CA GLY A 33 3.61 -9.50 -5.46
C GLY A 33 4.69 -9.28 -6.52
N ARG A 34 4.25 -9.12 -7.77
CA ARG A 34 5.11 -8.89 -8.92
C ARG A 34 5.90 -7.56 -8.79
N PRO A 35 7.24 -7.60 -8.82
CA PRO A 35 8.07 -6.41 -8.94
C PRO A 35 7.83 -5.67 -10.27
N PHE A 36 7.98 -4.34 -10.24
CA PHE A 36 7.85 -3.48 -11.44
C PHE A 36 6.48 -3.48 -12.09
N SER A 37 5.44 -4.01 -11.44
CA SER A 37 4.11 -3.99 -12.03
C SER A 37 3.66 -2.57 -12.37
N CYS A 38 2.95 -2.41 -13.47
CA CYS A 38 2.27 -1.16 -13.82
C CYS A 38 0.77 -1.40 -14.09
N GLY A 39 0.22 -2.53 -13.64
CA GLY A 39 -1.16 -2.90 -13.94
C GLY A 39 -1.38 -3.52 -15.32
N GLY A 40 -2.57 -4.10 -15.45
CA GLY A 40 -3.06 -4.72 -16.68
C GLY A 40 -2.49 -6.12 -16.94
N GLU A 41 -2.86 -6.65 -18.10
CA GLU A 41 -2.71 -8.06 -18.47
C GLU A 41 -1.30 -8.44 -18.98
N HIS A 42 -0.34 -7.53 -18.92
CA HIS A 42 0.97 -7.71 -19.54
C HIS A 42 2.12 -7.51 -18.56
N LEU A 43 3.16 -8.32 -18.71
CA LEU A 43 4.40 -8.16 -17.94
C LEU A 43 5.16 -6.89 -18.37
N PHE A 44 5.17 -5.89 -17.51
CA PHE A 44 6.09 -4.76 -17.64
C PHE A 44 7.53 -5.21 -17.37
N ARG A 45 8.49 -4.68 -18.15
CA ARG A 45 9.92 -5.04 -18.03
C ARG A 45 10.20 -6.55 -18.10
N LYS A 46 9.49 -7.30 -18.96
CA LYS A 46 9.66 -8.76 -19.14
C LYS A 46 11.11 -9.26 -19.16
N LYS A 47 12.01 -8.62 -19.91
CA LYS A 47 13.45 -8.99 -19.94
C LYS A 47 14.10 -9.02 -18.54
N LEU A 48 13.75 -8.06 -17.69
CA LEU A 48 14.27 -7.96 -16.33
C LEU A 48 13.63 -9.00 -15.40
N LEU A 49 12.32 -9.23 -15.53
CA LEU A 49 11.61 -10.26 -14.78
C LEU A 49 12.16 -11.65 -15.10
N THR A 50 12.36 -11.96 -16.39
CA THR A 50 12.97 -13.20 -16.84
C THR A 50 14.39 -13.35 -16.31
N ALA A 51 15.25 -12.33 -16.48
CA ALA A 51 16.66 -12.42 -16.08
C ALA A 51 16.87 -12.55 -14.56
N ARG A 52 15.96 -12.00 -13.74
CA ARG A 52 16.13 -11.95 -12.29
C ARG A 52 15.29 -12.98 -11.52
N TYR A 53 14.11 -13.29 -12.03
CA TYR A 53 13.13 -14.14 -11.33
C TYR A 53 12.72 -15.37 -12.16
N GLY A 54 13.20 -15.50 -13.40
CA GLY A 54 12.81 -16.62 -14.27
C GLY A 54 11.34 -16.59 -14.70
N VAL A 55 10.68 -15.41 -14.63
CA VAL A 55 9.27 -15.25 -15.00
C VAL A 55 9.16 -14.77 -16.45
N HIS A 56 8.38 -15.49 -17.25
CA HIS A 56 8.20 -15.29 -18.68
C HIS A 56 6.78 -14.84 -19.03
N ASP A 57 5.78 -15.16 -18.23
CA ASP A 57 4.38 -14.76 -18.46
C ASP A 57 3.60 -14.52 -17.15
N MET A 58 2.31 -14.21 -17.30
CA MET A 58 1.41 -13.90 -16.20
C MET A 58 1.13 -15.13 -15.31
N ASP A 59 1.07 -16.32 -15.90
CA ASP A 59 0.75 -17.55 -15.17
C ASP A 59 1.93 -17.97 -14.30
N GLU A 60 3.14 -17.89 -14.83
CA GLU A 60 4.37 -18.07 -14.05
C GLU A 60 4.50 -17.02 -12.95
N SER A 61 4.11 -15.77 -13.22
CA SER A 61 4.07 -14.72 -12.20
C SER A 61 3.09 -15.06 -11.07
N ALA A 62 1.87 -15.49 -11.42
CA ALA A 62 0.84 -15.90 -10.46
C ALA A 62 1.32 -17.09 -9.61
N LYS A 63 1.94 -18.09 -10.27
CA LYS A 63 2.52 -19.25 -9.62
C LYS A 63 3.61 -18.87 -8.62
N MET A 64 4.51 -17.96 -8.97
CA MET A 64 5.56 -17.49 -8.05
C MET A 64 4.98 -16.80 -6.81
N ILE A 65 3.93 -15.98 -6.98
CA ILE A 65 3.22 -15.34 -5.84
C ILE A 65 2.54 -16.40 -4.96
N TYR A 66 1.89 -17.38 -5.57
CA TYR A 66 1.24 -18.50 -4.89
C TYR A 66 2.26 -19.34 -4.08
N GLU A 67 3.36 -19.73 -4.70
CA GLU A 67 4.43 -20.53 -4.07
C GLU A 67 5.10 -19.77 -2.91
N ALA A 68 5.33 -18.47 -3.06
CA ALA A 68 5.86 -17.64 -1.98
C ALA A 68 4.95 -17.65 -0.73
N ALA A 69 3.63 -17.70 -0.94
CA ALA A 69 2.65 -17.76 0.15
C ALA A 69 2.54 -19.15 0.81
N LEU A 70 2.74 -20.25 0.06
CA LEU A 70 2.48 -21.61 0.54
C LEU A 70 3.26 -22.02 1.80
N GLY A 71 4.47 -21.52 1.98
CA GLY A 71 5.26 -21.84 3.18
C GLY A 71 4.88 -21.04 4.43
N THR A 72 3.83 -20.21 4.37
CA THR A 72 3.38 -19.39 5.51
C THR A 72 3.00 -20.30 6.68
N PRO A 73 3.50 -20.04 7.91
CA PRO A 73 3.10 -20.82 9.07
C PRO A 73 1.58 -20.85 9.28
N ALA A 74 1.04 -21.97 9.74
CA ALA A 74 -0.41 -22.20 9.79
C ALA A 74 -1.16 -21.25 10.73
N ASP A 75 -0.49 -20.68 11.73
CA ASP A 75 -1.05 -19.72 12.68
C ASP A 75 -0.80 -18.26 12.26
N HIS A 76 -0.16 -18.02 11.11
CA HIS A 76 0.07 -16.69 10.58
C HIS A 76 -1.09 -16.19 9.71
N SER A 77 -1.33 -14.89 9.76
CA SER A 77 -2.09 -14.18 8.73
C SER A 77 -1.16 -13.65 7.64
N ILE A 78 -1.64 -13.62 6.40
CA ILE A 78 -0.92 -13.11 5.24
C ILE A 78 -1.30 -11.65 4.99
N ILE A 79 -0.27 -10.83 4.78
CA ILE A 79 -0.37 -9.54 4.10
C ILE A 79 0.35 -9.64 2.77
N PHE A 80 -0.35 -9.31 1.68
CA PHE A 80 0.31 -9.09 0.41
C PHE A 80 0.86 -7.67 0.32
N LEU A 81 2.08 -7.54 -0.20
CA LEU A 81 2.69 -6.25 -0.55
C LEU A 81 3.00 -6.24 -2.04
N ALA A 82 2.31 -5.40 -2.81
CA ALA A 82 2.47 -5.30 -4.25
C ALA A 82 2.68 -3.86 -4.72
N HIS A 83 3.18 -3.67 -5.94
CA HIS A 83 3.26 -2.31 -6.49
C HIS A 83 1.88 -1.82 -6.93
N ASN A 84 1.05 -2.69 -7.52
CA ASN A 84 -0.31 -2.42 -7.96
C ASN A 84 -1.29 -3.43 -7.33
N GLY A 85 -2.57 -3.09 -7.28
CA GLY A 85 -3.61 -3.95 -6.70
C GLY A 85 -4.04 -5.07 -7.64
N PRO A 86 -4.76 -6.09 -7.15
CA PRO A 86 -5.28 -7.17 -8.00
C PRO A 86 -6.37 -6.66 -8.94
N SER A 87 -6.53 -7.31 -10.09
CA SER A 87 -7.66 -7.06 -10.99
C SER A 87 -9.00 -7.50 -10.37
N GLY A 88 -10.10 -6.93 -10.84
CA GLY A 88 -11.45 -7.16 -10.33
C GLY A 88 -11.93 -6.08 -9.35
N LEU A 89 -11.16 -5.01 -9.16
CA LEU A 89 -11.42 -3.91 -8.23
C LEU A 89 -11.40 -2.53 -8.92
N GLY A 90 -11.65 -2.49 -10.23
CA GLY A 90 -11.52 -1.28 -11.06
C GLY A 90 -12.69 -1.05 -12.03
N SER A 91 -13.91 -1.43 -11.66
CA SER A 91 -15.10 -1.28 -12.54
C SER A 91 -15.40 0.17 -12.92
N ASN A 92 -15.15 1.12 -12.00
CA ASN A 92 -15.28 2.55 -12.20
C ASN A 92 -13.91 3.24 -12.17
N LEU A 93 -13.85 4.46 -12.71
CA LEU A 93 -12.61 5.23 -12.81
C LEU A 93 -11.97 5.54 -11.43
N ASP A 94 -12.80 5.75 -10.41
CA ASP A 94 -12.41 6.12 -9.04
C ASP A 94 -12.27 4.90 -8.12
N ASP A 95 -12.54 3.68 -8.62
CA ASP A 95 -12.31 2.46 -7.87
C ASP A 95 -10.81 2.25 -7.62
N ILE A 96 -10.49 1.45 -6.61
CA ILE A 96 -9.11 1.33 -6.08
C ILE A 96 -8.10 0.87 -7.15
N CYS A 97 -8.53 0.08 -8.15
CA CYS A 97 -7.74 -0.36 -9.30
C CYS A 97 -8.26 0.20 -10.65
N GLY A 98 -9.12 1.22 -10.65
CA GLY A 98 -9.73 1.78 -11.86
C GLY A 98 -8.82 2.68 -12.68
N ARG A 99 -8.81 2.54 -14.01
CA ARG A 99 -7.99 3.37 -14.90
C ARG A 99 -8.63 4.72 -15.18
N ASP A 100 -7.96 5.78 -14.79
CA ASP A 100 -8.47 7.16 -14.83
C ASP A 100 -7.81 8.06 -15.89
N TRP A 101 -6.69 7.63 -16.49
CA TRP A 101 -6.00 8.39 -17.54
C TRP A 101 -6.45 8.07 -18.98
N ILE A 102 -7.30 7.05 -19.16
CA ILE A 102 -7.93 6.72 -20.44
C ILE A 102 -9.44 6.63 -20.23
N PRO A 103 -10.25 7.41 -20.97
CA PRO A 103 -11.71 7.32 -20.88
C PRO A 103 -12.22 5.89 -21.12
N GLY A 104 -13.04 5.39 -20.19
CA GLY A 104 -13.70 4.08 -20.30
C GLY A 104 -12.78 2.87 -20.13
N ALA A 105 -11.54 3.04 -19.66
CA ALA A 105 -10.53 1.98 -19.69
C ALA A 105 -10.63 0.94 -18.55
N GLY A 106 -11.62 1.06 -17.65
CA GLY A 106 -12.01 0.01 -16.71
C GLY A 106 -10.90 -0.41 -15.75
N ASP A 107 -10.84 -1.71 -15.47
CA ASP A 107 -9.93 -2.29 -14.49
C ASP A 107 -8.47 -2.29 -14.98
N TYR A 108 -7.55 -1.90 -14.10
CA TYR A 108 -6.12 -1.90 -14.37
C TYR A 108 -5.30 -2.50 -13.23
N GLY A 109 -5.92 -3.41 -12.47
CA GLY A 109 -5.23 -4.24 -11.51
C GLY A 109 -4.35 -5.31 -12.16
N ASP A 110 -3.70 -6.09 -11.33
CA ASP A 110 -2.78 -7.17 -11.66
C ASP A 110 -3.52 -8.53 -11.68
N PRO A 111 -3.71 -9.17 -12.85
CA PRO A 111 -4.39 -10.46 -12.95
C PRO A 111 -3.64 -11.62 -12.28
N ASP A 112 -2.31 -11.57 -12.25
CA ASP A 112 -1.49 -12.59 -11.59
C ASP A 112 -1.64 -12.56 -10.07
N LEU A 113 -1.72 -11.37 -9.47
CA LEU A 113 -2.02 -11.23 -8.05
C LEU A 113 -3.44 -11.70 -7.72
N ALA A 114 -4.43 -11.33 -8.55
CA ALA A 114 -5.81 -11.79 -8.39
C ALA A 114 -5.92 -13.31 -8.48
N HIS A 115 -5.24 -13.92 -9.46
CA HIS A 115 -5.19 -15.37 -9.64
C HIS A 115 -4.55 -16.05 -8.42
N ALA A 116 -3.38 -15.60 -7.98
CA ALA A 116 -2.69 -16.18 -6.83
C ALA A 116 -3.56 -16.14 -5.55
N ILE A 117 -4.21 -15.00 -5.26
CA ILE A 117 -5.14 -14.85 -4.13
C ILE A 117 -6.30 -15.85 -4.25
N SER A 118 -6.94 -15.91 -5.42
CA SER A 118 -8.05 -16.83 -5.68
C SER A 118 -7.64 -18.29 -5.48
N GLN A 119 -6.49 -18.69 -6.01
CA GLN A 119 -5.97 -20.04 -5.89
C GLN A 119 -5.63 -20.40 -4.44
N LEU A 120 -5.01 -19.48 -3.67
CA LEU A 120 -4.73 -19.69 -2.24
C LEU A 120 -6.02 -19.91 -1.45
N LYS A 121 -7.06 -19.13 -1.71
CA LYS A 121 -8.38 -19.29 -1.06
C LYS A 121 -9.02 -20.64 -1.36
N GLN A 122 -8.86 -21.13 -2.59
CA GLN A 122 -9.46 -22.40 -3.02
C GLN A 122 -8.71 -23.63 -2.52
N THR A 123 -7.38 -23.55 -2.39
CA THR A 123 -6.52 -24.72 -2.19
C THR A 123 -5.91 -24.81 -0.79
N THR A 124 -6.02 -23.77 0.03
CA THR A 124 -5.36 -23.70 1.34
C THR A 124 -6.31 -23.21 2.44
N LYS A 125 -5.82 -23.23 3.69
CA LYS A 125 -6.49 -22.61 4.85
C LYS A 125 -5.81 -21.31 5.29
N LEU A 126 -4.89 -20.78 4.48
CA LEU A 126 -4.12 -19.58 4.82
C LEU A 126 -5.05 -18.37 4.89
N GLN A 127 -4.88 -17.55 5.92
CA GLN A 127 -5.74 -16.39 6.15
C GLN A 127 -5.12 -15.15 5.53
N ILE A 128 -5.58 -14.77 4.34
CA ILE A 128 -5.25 -13.48 3.75
C ILE A 128 -6.12 -12.43 4.44
N LYS A 129 -5.50 -11.43 5.09
CA LYS A 129 -6.24 -10.38 5.80
C LYS A 129 -6.16 -9.03 5.12
N LEU A 130 -5.03 -8.76 4.45
CA LEU A 130 -4.77 -7.45 3.89
C LEU A 130 -3.91 -7.58 2.62
N VAL A 131 -4.23 -6.79 1.62
CA VAL A 131 -3.46 -6.62 0.38
C VAL A 131 -3.10 -5.15 0.29
N VAL A 132 -1.84 -4.82 0.55
CA VAL A 132 -1.30 -3.46 0.47
C VAL A 132 -0.65 -3.26 -0.89
N PHE A 133 -1.01 -2.17 -1.56
CA PHE A 133 -0.41 -1.80 -2.83
C PHE A 133 -0.32 -0.29 -3.03
N GLY A 134 0.21 0.11 -4.18
CA GLY A 134 0.30 1.50 -4.59
C GLY A 134 -0.06 1.67 -6.07
N HIS A 135 0.78 2.42 -6.80
CA HIS A 135 0.65 2.74 -8.23
C HIS A 135 -0.55 3.62 -8.59
N MET A 136 -1.76 3.24 -8.20
CA MET A 136 -3.00 3.94 -8.52
C MET A 136 -3.15 5.17 -7.62
N HIS A 137 -2.72 6.34 -8.08
CA HIS A 137 -2.65 7.54 -7.25
C HIS A 137 -4.01 7.95 -6.66
N LYS A 138 -3.97 8.51 -5.44
CA LYS A 138 -5.16 9.04 -4.74
C LYS A 138 -5.87 10.14 -5.50
N ASN A 139 -5.13 11.06 -6.12
CA ASN A 139 -5.71 12.09 -6.97
C ASN A 139 -5.88 11.52 -8.38
N LEU A 140 -7.08 11.60 -8.91
CA LEU A 140 -7.39 11.11 -10.25
C LEU A 140 -6.77 12.02 -11.32
N ALA A 141 -6.38 11.42 -12.44
CA ALA A 141 -5.85 12.11 -13.60
C ALA A 141 -6.78 13.25 -14.05
N TYR A 142 -6.18 14.33 -14.56
CA TYR A 142 -6.92 15.49 -15.08
C TYR A 142 -7.85 16.17 -14.07
N GLY A 143 -7.64 15.97 -12.76
CA GLY A 143 -8.43 16.62 -11.72
C GLY A 143 -9.84 16.04 -11.55
N GLN A 144 -10.04 14.77 -11.95
CA GLN A 144 -11.35 14.09 -11.91
C GLN A 144 -11.82 13.68 -10.51
N GLY A 145 -11.09 14.05 -9.44
CA GLY A 145 -11.47 13.80 -8.05
C GLY A 145 -10.50 12.89 -7.31
N LEU A 146 -11.03 12.11 -6.37
CA LEU A 146 -10.28 11.25 -5.47
C LEU A 146 -10.63 9.77 -5.69
N ARG A 147 -9.62 8.92 -5.65
CA ARG A 147 -9.73 7.46 -5.71
C ARG A 147 -10.16 6.90 -4.36
N LYS A 148 -10.94 5.83 -4.38
CA LYS A 148 -11.17 4.97 -3.21
C LYS A 148 -9.85 4.32 -2.81
N MET A 149 -9.38 4.61 -1.59
CA MET A 149 -8.09 4.08 -1.11
C MET A 149 -8.22 2.76 -0.34
N ILE A 150 -9.45 2.31 -0.11
CA ILE A 150 -9.76 1.04 0.54
C ILE A 150 -10.93 0.35 -0.16
N ALA A 151 -10.86 -0.98 -0.26
CA ALA A 151 -11.98 -1.83 -0.64
C ALA A 151 -11.99 -3.07 0.26
N ILE A 152 -13.18 -3.63 0.52
CA ILE A 152 -13.34 -4.83 1.34
C ILE A 152 -14.03 -5.87 0.47
N GLY A 153 -13.38 -7.02 0.29
CA GLY A 153 -13.96 -8.14 -0.44
C GLY A 153 -15.03 -8.86 0.38
N ASP A 154 -15.89 -9.62 -0.30
CA ASP A 154 -16.93 -10.45 0.37
C ASP A 154 -16.34 -11.53 1.30
N ASP A 155 -15.05 -11.83 1.14
CA ASP A 155 -14.24 -12.71 1.97
C ASP A 155 -13.60 -12.00 3.19
N ASN A 156 -13.92 -10.73 3.40
CA ASN A 156 -13.33 -9.84 4.41
C ASN A 156 -11.83 -9.58 4.21
N ILE A 157 -11.28 -9.82 3.01
CA ILE A 157 -9.94 -9.34 2.66
C ILE A 157 -10.01 -7.83 2.46
N ILE A 158 -9.12 -7.11 3.13
CA ILE A 158 -9.01 -5.66 2.99
C ILE A 158 -7.98 -5.33 1.92
N TYR A 159 -8.35 -4.52 0.94
CA TYR A 159 -7.49 -4.02 -0.11
C TYR A 159 -7.17 -2.57 0.21
N LEU A 160 -5.89 -2.27 0.39
CA LEU A 160 -5.42 -0.96 0.84
C LEU A 160 -4.43 -0.39 -0.17
N ASN A 161 -4.77 0.78 -0.69
CA ASN A 161 -3.91 1.54 -1.58
C ASN A 161 -3.22 2.67 -0.79
N GLY A 162 -1.88 2.64 -0.74
CA GLY A 162 -1.05 3.63 -0.08
C GLY A 162 -0.49 4.72 -1.01
N ALA A 163 -0.99 4.84 -2.25
CA ALA A 163 -0.45 5.76 -3.27
C ALA A 163 -0.92 7.22 -3.09
N VAL A 164 -0.62 7.83 -1.94
CA VAL A 164 -0.78 9.27 -1.72
C VAL A 164 0.41 10.01 -2.32
N VAL A 165 0.20 10.79 -3.38
CA VAL A 165 1.28 11.49 -4.11
C VAL A 165 0.90 12.97 -4.31
N PRO A 166 1.82 13.92 -4.08
CA PRO A 166 3.18 13.74 -3.55
C PRO A 166 3.19 13.34 -2.06
N ARG A 167 4.04 12.37 -1.70
CA ARG A 167 4.23 11.92 -0.30
C ARG A 167 4.94 12.95 0.56
N VAL A 168 5.78 13.78 -0.05
CA VAL A 168 6.54 14.83 0.62
C VAL A 168 6.17 16.16 0.00
N LYS A 169 5.70 17.10 0.83
CA LYS A 169 5.33 18.45 0.42
C LYS A 169 6.22 19.45 1.17
N PRO A 170 6.82 20.45 0.51
CA PRO A 170 7.49 21.53 1.22
C PRO A 170 6.47 22.33 2.06
N MET A 171 6.84 22.75 3.26
CA MET A 171 6.00 23.66 4.04
C MET A 171 6.10 25.08 3.47
N GLY A 172 4.97 25.80 3.43
CA GLY A 172 4.94 27.21 3.09
C GLY A 172 5.64 28.07 4.15
N LYS A 173 6.24 29.19 3.75
CA LYS A 173 7.01 30.08 4.64
C LYS A 173 6.22 30.56 5.87
N GLU A 174 4.91 30.78 5.73
CA GLU A 174 4.04 31.23 6.83
C GLU A 174 3.80 30.15 7.91
N GLN A 175 3.66 28.88 7.51
CA GLN A 175 3.45 27.77 8.44
C GLN A 175 4.72 27.41 9.22
N ALA A 176 5.89 27.57 8.60
CA ALA A 176 7.18 27.46 9.28
C ALA A 176 7.36 28.56 10.35
N ASN A 177 6.85 29.77 10.11
CA ASN A 177 6.96 30.89 11.04
C ASN A 177 6.08 30.72 12.30
N TYR A 178 4.87 30.17 12.18
CA TYR A 178 3.98 29.94 13.34
C TYR A 178 4.54 28.89 14.32
N ALA A 179 5.09 27.78 13.81
CA ALA A 179 5.70 26.73 14.63
C ALA A 179 6.98 27.18 15.36
N VAL A 180 7.61 28.26 14.89
CA VAL A 180 8.83 28.84 15.49
C VAL A 180 8.51 29.91 16.53
N SER A 181 7.38 30.62 16.41
CA SER A 181 6.97 31.67 17.36
C SER A 181 6.72 31.17 18.79
N SER A 182 6.54 29.86 18.98
CA SER A 182 6.42 29.21 20.28
C SER A 182 7.75 29.04 21.01
N ASN A 183 8.89 29.42 20.41
CA ASN A 183 10.21 29.27 20.99
C ASN A 183 11.06 30.57 20.86
N PRO A 184 11.17 31.40 21.93
CA PRO A 184 11.65 32.79 21.85
C PRO A 184 13.16 32.96 21.60
N GLU A 185 13.94 31.88 21.50
CA GLU A 185 15.40 31.95 21.32
C GLU A 185 15.89 31.90 19.85
N LYS A 186 15.00 31.78 18.86
CA LYS A 186 15.40 31.61 17.45
C LYS A 186 15.46 32.96 16.70
N THR A 187 16.66 33.34 16.23
CA THR A 187 16.91 34.59 15.48
C THR A 187 16.42 34.52 14.02
N PRO A 188 16.10 35.66 13.36
CA PRO A 188 15.65 35.72 11.96
C PRO A 188 16.57 35.06 10.92
N ALA A 189 17.87 34.93 11.19
CA ALA A 189 18.80 34.19 10.35
C ALA A 189 18.56 32.66 10.41
N MET A 190 18.18 32.12 11.57
CA MET A 190 17.78 30.71 11.73
C MET A 190 16.42 30.40 11.07
N ILE A 191 15.55 31.41 10.94
CA ILE A 191 14.23 31.31 10.31
C ILE A 191 14.34 31.04 8.80
N SER A 192 15.39 31.55 8.13
CA SER A 192 15.60 31.34 6.70
C SER A 192 16.01 29.91 6.31
N ASN A 193 16.47 29.10 7.28
CA ASN A 193 17.00 27.75 7.06
C ASN A 193 16.09 26.61 7.55
N LEU A 194 14.97 26.90 8.22
CA LEU A 194 14.03 25.89 8.72
C LEU A 194 13.00 25.53 7.63
N GLN A 195 13.49 24.92 6.55
CA GLN A 195 12.63 24.41 5.49
C GLN A 195 12.01 23.07 5.93
N GLY A 196 10.83 23.15 6.53
CA GLY A 196 10.07 21.98 6.96
C GLY A 196 9.44 21.21 5.79
N THR A 197 9.13 19.93 6.01
CA THR A 197 8.38 19.10 5.06
C THR A 197 7.17 18.48 5.72
N LYS A 198 6.05 18.37 5.01
CA LYS A 198 4.94 17.48 5.37
C LYS A 198 5.12 16.14 4.68
N ARG A 199 4.97 15.03 5.41
CA ARG A 199 5.19 13.67 4.92
C ARG A 199 3.97 12.81 5.20
N ALA A 200 3.48 12.12 4.17
CA ALA A 200 2.34 11.21 4.27
C ALA A 200 2.78 9.78 4.58
N PHE A 201 2.09 9.16 5.51
CA PHE A 201 2.21 7.75 5.87
C PHE A 201 0.83 7.10 5.85
N THR A 202 0.80 5.80 5.56
CA THR A 202 -0.36 4.95 5.79
C THR A 202 0.00 4.01 6.91
N ILE A 203 -0.72 4.10 8.02
CA ILE A 203 -0.46 3.32 9.24
C ILE A 203 -1.56 2.27 9.37
N ALA A 204 -1.16 1.00 9.45
CA ALA A 204 -2.05 -0.13 9.66
C ALA A 204 -1.76 -0.75 11.04
N ASP A 205 -2.73 -0.67 11.94
CA ASP A 205 -2.65 -1.25 13.28
C ASP A 205 -3.10 -2.70 13.21
N ILE A 206 -2.22 -3.63 13.59
CA ILE A 206 -2.46 -5.07 13.51
C ILE A 206 -2.27 -5.69 14.88
N SER A 207 -3.26 -6.50 15.30
CA SER A 207 -3.24 -7.23 16.57
C SER A 207 -3.59 -8.69 16.34
N ASN A 208 -2.73 -9.60 16.81
CA ASN A 208 -2.90 -11.05 16.65
C ASN A 208 -3.21 -11.46 15.19
N GLY A 209 -2.47 -10.90 14.23
CA GLY A 209 -2.66 -11.14 12.80
C GLY A 209 -3.88 -10.48 12.16
N ASN A 210 -4.72 -9.76 12.91
CA ASN A 210 -5.92 -9.10 12.38
C ASN A 210 -5.71 -7.58 12.23
N LEU A 211 -6.23 -7.01 11.14
CA LEU A 211 -6.23 -5.57 10.93
C LEU A 211 -7.31 -4.92 11.79
N GLU A 212 -6.91 -3.94 12.60
CA GLU A 212 -7.81 -3.26 13.55
C GLU A 212 -8.15 -1.85 13.09
N LYS A 213 -7.17 -1.12 12.54
CA LYS A 213 -7.34 0.26 12.06
C LYS A 213 -6.40 0.54 10.89
N VAL A 214 -6.84 1.39 9.97
CA VAL A 214 -5.95 2.02 8.98
C VAL A 214 -6.19 3.52 9.01
N ALA A 215 -5.10 4.28 9.04
CA ALA A 215 -5.12 5.74 8.95
C ALA A 215 -4.13 6.25 7.89
N GLU A 216 -4.53 7.31 7.20
CA GLU A 216 -3.61 8.19 6.47
C GLU A 216 -3.16 9.30 7.44
N THR A 217 -1.87 9.35 7.74
CA THR A 217 -1.30 10.27 8.71
C THR A 217 -0.32 11.20 8.00
N TRP A 218 -0.50 12.51 8.18
CA TRP A 218 0.45 13.53 7.75
C TRP A 218 1.25 14.02 8.95
N VAL A 219 2.57 14.02 8.81
CA VAL A 219 3.48 14.56 9.83
C VAL A 219 4.26 15.74 9.27
N SER A 220 4.47 16.78 10.07
CA SER A 220 5.43 17.84 9.80
C SER A 220 6.79 17.44 10.38
N VAL A 221 7.85 17.72 9.61
CA VAL A 221 9.24 17.48 9.99
C VAL A 221 9.99 18.80 9.85
N ILE A 222 10.47 19.35 10.96
CA ILE A 222 11.19 20.63 11.04
C ILE A 222 12.46 20.42 11.85
N GLY A 223 13.62 20.36 11.19
CA GLY A 223 14.86 19.92 11.82
C GLY A 223 14.69 18.49 12.35
N GLU A 224 14.91 18.30 13.65
CA GLU A 224 14.70 17.01 14.34
C GLU A 224 13.30 16.84 14.92
N GLN A 225 12.45 17.87 14.86
CA GLN A 225 11.08 17.81 15.40
C GLN A 225 10.14 17.16 14.39
N VAL A 226 9.38 16.17 14.87
CA VAL A 226 8.33 15.48 14.11
C VAL A 226 7.01 15.59 14.86
N THR A 227 5.98 16.11 14.20
CA THR A 227 4.64 16.30 14.78
C THR A 227 3.55 15.79 13.85
N ILE A 228 2.54 15.12 14.39
CA ILE A 228 1.35 14.72 13.62
C ILE A 228 0.52 15.98 13.36
N GLU A 229 0.20 16.21 12.10
CA GLU A 229 -0.59 17.36 11.64
C GLU A 229 -2.04 16.97 11.38
N ASP A 230 -2.24 15.82 10.75
CA ASP A 230 -3.54 15.32 10.35
C ASP A 230 -3.55 13.79 10.39
N GLU A 231 -4.68 13.23 10.77
CA GLU A 231 -4.91 11.79 10.79
C GLU A 231 -6.32 11.50 10.30
N LEU A 232 -6.41 10.86 9.13
CA LEU A 232 -7.65 10.41 8.53
C LEU A 232 -7.78 8.90 8.73
N ILE A 233 -8.68 8.48 9.61
CA ILE A 233 -9.02 7.06 9.77
C ILE A 233 -9.84 6.61 8.55
N ILE A 234 -9.25 5.75 7.72
CA ILE A 234 -9.90 5.19 6.52
C ILE A 234 -10.53 3.82 6.80
N PHE A 235 -10.14 3.15 7.89
CA PHE A 235 -10.70 1.89 8.35
C PHE A 235 -10.62 1.77 9.86
N SER A 236 -11.68 1.26 10.49
CA SER A 236 -11.66 0.87 11.90
C SER A 236 -12.71 -0.20 12.16
N LYS A 237 -12.27 -1.34 12.70
CA LYS A 237 -13.14 -2.49 13.02
C LYS A 237 -14.22 -2.15 14.05
N ALA A 238 -13.93 -1.24 14.99
CA ALA A 238 -14.89 -0.77 16.00
C ALA A 238 -16.06 0.03 15.37
N VAL A 239 -15.84 0.64 14.21
CA VAL A 239 -16.85 1.43 13.48
C VAL A 239 -17.64 0.55 12.50
N GLU A 240 -17.07 -0.56 12.04
CA GLU A 240 -17.79 -1.50 11.17
C GLU A 240 -18.74 -2.42 11.93
N SER A 241 -18.36 -2.83 13.14
CA SER A 241 -19.22 -3.66 14.01
C SER A 241 -20.49 -2.92 14.42
N SER A 242 -20.45 -1.60 14.61
CA SER A 242 -21.63 -0.78 14.92
C SER A 242 -22.59 -0.64 13.73
N LYS A 243 -22.07 -0.58 12.49
CA LYS A 243 -22.91 -0.61 11.26
C LYS A 243 -23.61 -1.94 11.05
N HIS A 244 -22.98 -3.07 11.40
CA HIS A 244 -23.60 -4.40 11.30
C HIS A 244 -24.63 -4.64 12.40
N SER A 245 -24.37 -4.21 13.65
CA SER A 245 -25.33 -4.34 14.76
C SER A 245 -26.60 -3.51 14.56
N SER A 246 -26.55 -2.47 13.71
CA SER A 246 -27.69 -1.60 13.37
C SER A 246 -28.58 -2.17 12.26
N ARG A 247 -28.14 -3.21 11.54
CA ARG A 247 -28.89 -3.85 10.45
C ARG A 247 -29.65 -5.11 10.86
N SER A 248 -29.45 -5.60 12.08
CA SER A 248 -30.08 -6.83 12.61
C SER A 248 -31.31 -6.57 13.49
N VAL A 249 -31.95 -5.41 13.36
CA VAL A 249 -33.25 -5.12 13.98
C VAL A 249 -34.24 -4.71 12.89
N LEU A 250 -34.76 -5.69 12.17
CA LEU A 250 -36.04 -5.66 11.44
C LEU A 250 -36.49 -7.10 11.17
#